data_AF-A0ABD0NHX2-F1
#
_entry.id   AF-A0ABD0NHX2-F1
#
_cell.length_a   1.000
_cell.length_b   1.000
_cell.length_c   1.000
_cell.angle_alpha   90.00
_cell.angle_beta   90.00
_cell.angle_gamma   90.00
#
_symmetry.space_group_name_H-M   'P 1'
#
loop_
_entity.id
_entity.type
_entity.pdbx_description
1 polymer ?
#
loop_
_entity_poly.entity_id
_entity_poly.type
_entity_poly.pdbx_seq_one_letter_code
_entity_poly.pdbx_strand_id
1 'polypeptide(L)' 'TFWMNPQYVIKLNEEDDDPGDNEVGCSFVVGLIQKNRRRLRKAGEDMHTIGFAIYE' A
#
# COMPACT_ATOMS: atom_id res chain seq x y z
N THR A 1 3.73 12.70 14.45
CA THR A 1 2.72 13.01 13.42
C THR A 1 2.24 11.79 12.64
N PHE A 2 2.80 10.59 12.86
CA PHE A 2 2.44 9.38 12.12
C PHE A 2 0.92 9.07 12.08
N TRP A 3 0.23 9.21 13.22
CA TRP A 3 -1.22 8.98 13.33
C TRP A 3 -2.10 9.95 12.54
N MET A 4 -1.54 11.09 12.11
CA MET A 4 -2.26 12.12 11.34
C MET A 4 -2.31 11.80 9.84
N ASN A 5 -1.58 10.77 9.38
CA ASN A 5 -1.67 10.34 7.99
C ASN A 5 -3.09 9.80 7.68
N PRO A 6 -3.57 9.91 6.43
CA PRO A 6 -4.82 9.28 6.02
C PRO A 6 -4.80 7.77 6.31
N GLN A 7 -5.88 7.26 6.91
CA GLN A 7 -6.05 5.85 7.24
C GLN A 7 -7.10 5.23 6.32
N TYR A 8 -6.88 3.97 5.96
CA TYR A 8 -7.75 3.21 5.06
C TYR A 8 -8.06 1.86 5.70
N VAL A 9 -9.31 1.42 5.57
CA VAL A 9 -9.77 0.12 6.07
C VAL A 9 -9.74 -0.88 4.92
N ILE A 10 -9.07 -2.00 5.15
CA ILE A 10 -9.05 -3.15 4.23
C ILE A 10 -9.89 -4.24 4.88
N LYS A 11 -10.83 -4.81 4.11
CA LYS A 11 -11.66 -5.94 4.54
C LYS A 11 -11.35 -7.12 3.63
N LEU A 12 -10.88 -8.22 4.22
CA LEU A 12 -10.61 -9.49 3.55
C LEU A 12 -11.68 -10.46 4.06
N ASN A 13 -12.55 -10.96 3.16
CA ASN A 13 -13.71 -11.76 3.54
C ASN A 13 -13.61 -13.21 3.05
N GLU A 14 -13.03 -13.44 1.88
CA GLU A 14 -12.95 -14.76 1.23
C GLU A 14 -11.48 -15.20 1.20
N GLU A 15 -11.25 -16.44 1.62
CA GLU A 15 -9.94 -17.09 1.63
C GLU A 15 -9.52 -17.49 0.21
N ASP A 16 -8.23 -17.67 -0.01
CA ASP A 16 -7.70 -18.08 -1.30
C ASP A 16 -7.96 -19.59 -1.54
N ASP A 17 -8.54 -19.92 -2.71
CA ASP A 17 -8.83 -21.31 -3.13
C ASP A 17 -7.63 -22.00 -3.82
N ASP A 18 -6.39 -21.75 -3.38
CA ASP A 18 -5.21 -22.39 -4.00
C ASP A 18 -4.95 -23.79 -3.40
N PRO A 19 -5.17 -24.89 -4.14
CA PRO A 19 -4.96 -26.25 -3.64
C PRO A 19 -3.48 -26.62 -3.45
N GLY A 20 -2.55 -25.77 -3.91
CA GLY A 20 -1.12 -25.91 -3.70
C GLY A 20 -0.58 -25.15 -2.48
N ASP A 21 -1.41 -24.33 -1.84
CA ASP A 21 -1.05 -23.57 -0.65
C ASP A 21 -1.62 -24.24 0.61
N ASN A 22 -0.80 -24.32 1.65
CA ASN A 22 -1.21 -24.84 2.96
C ASN A 22 -1.54 -23.70 3.95
N GLU A 23 -1.38 -22.43 3.56
CA GLU A 23 -1.85 -21.29 4.34
C GLU A 23 -3.33 -21.03 4.06
N VAL A 24 -4.14 -21.04 5.14
CA VAL A 24 -5.54 -20.60 5.11
C VAL A 24 -5.55 -19.10 5.38
N GLY A 25 -5.79 -18.30 4.34
CA GLY A 25 -5.75 -16.84 4.43
C GLY A 25 -6.25 -16.14 3.17
N CYS A 26 -6.20 -14.81 3.17
CA CYS A 26 -6.57 -13.98 2.03
C CYS A 26 -5.34 -13.23 1.52
N SER A 27 -5.02 -13.36 0.23
CA SER A 27 -3.90 -12.67 -0.39
C SER A 27 -4.35 -11.37 -1.06
N PHE A 28 -3.58 -10.30 -0.86
CA PHE A 28 -3.78 -9.04 -1.58
C PHE A 28 -2.46 -8.31 -1.82
N VAL A 29 -2.44 -7.48 -2.86
CA VAL A 29 -1.26 -6.69 -3.25
C VAL A 29 -1.54 -5.20 -3.07
N VAL A 30 -0.64 -4.50 -2.38
CA VAL A 30 -0.74 -3.05 -2.15
C VAL A 30 0.31 -2.30 -2.96
N GLY A 31 -0.15 -1.35 -3.79
CA GLY A 31 0.71 -0.41 -4.51
C GLY A 31 0.46 1.04 -4.08
N LEU A 32 1.40 1.64 -3.34
CA LEU A 32 1.36 3.06 -2.99
C LEU A 32 2.16 3.89 -4.00
N ILE A 33 1.48 4.76 -4.77
CA ILE A 33 2.10 5.51 -5.87
C ILE A 33 1.96 7.02 -5.65
N GLN A 34 3.09 7.72 -5.62
CA GLN A 34 3.13 9.18 -5.64
C GLN A 34 2.85 9.74 -7.04
N LYS A 35 1.89 10.66 -7.16
CA LYS A 35 1.51 11.29 -8.42
C LYS A 35 2.31 12.58 -8.66
N ASN A 36 2.48 12.95 -9.94
CA ASN A 36 3.00 14.25 -10.38
C ASN A 36 4.46 14.62 -10.01
N ARG A 37 5.30 13.68 -9.51
CA ARG A 37 6.69 14.00 -9.15
C ARG A 37 7.55 14.50 -10.32
N ARG A 38 7.34 13.97 -11.54
CA ARG A 38 8.08 14.42 -12.73
C ARG A 38 7.85 15.91 -13.05
N ARG A 39 6.66 16.45 -12.77
CA ARG A 39 6.36 17.88 -12.95
C ARG A 39 7.15 18.74 -11.96
N LEU A 40 7.36 18.23 -10.76
CA LEU A 40 8.03 18.93 -9.66
C LEU A 40 9.57 18.91 -9.78
N ARG A 41 10.13 18.05 -10.64
CA ARG A 41 11.57 18.07 -10.98
C ARG A 41 12.05 19.42 -11.51
N LYS A 42 11.20 20.15 -12.25
CA LYS A 42 11.53 21.51 -12.72
C LYS A 42 11.71 22.52 -11.57
N ALA A 43 11.14 22.23 -10.41
CA ALA A 43 11.31 23.01 -9.18
C ALA A 43 12.39 22.43 -8.25
N GLY A 44 13.18 21.45 -8.72
CA GLY A 44 14.24 20.82 -7.93
C GLY A 44 13.79 19.69 -7.00
N GLU A 45 12.51 19.30 -7.03
CA GLU A 45 12.01 18.20 -6.20
C GLU A 45 12.05 16.83 -6.91
N ASP A 46 12.51 15.79 -6.19
CA ASP A 46 12.53 14.40 -6.67
C ASP A 46 11.53 13.50 -5.93
N MET A 47 11.48 12.20 -6.21
CA MET A 47 10.60 11.26 -5.51
C MET A 47 10.79 11.31 -3.99
N HIS A 48 9.69 11.33 -3.24
CA HIS A 48 9.75 11.15 -1.80
C HIS A 48 10.04 9.68 -1.48
N THR A 49 10.73 9.45 -0.36
CA THR A 49 10.77 8.14 0.29
C THR A 49 9.39 7.89 0.90
N ILE A 50 8.62 7.00 0.29
CA ILE A 50 7.26 6.67 0.72
C ILE A 50 7.16 5.20 1.12
N GLY A 51 6.24 4.91 2.02
CA GLY A 51 5.91 3.57 2.46
C GLY A 51 4.57 3.59 3.19
N PHE A 52 4.09 2.42 3.57
CA PHE A 52 2.89 2.24 4.37
C PHE A 52 3.14 1.15 5.42
N ALA A 53 2.29 1.12 6.44
CA ALA A 53 2.25 0.07 7.44
C ALA A 53 0.80 -0.43 7.54
N ILE A 54 0.64 -1.72 7.74
CA ILE A 54 -0.66 -2.37 7.93
C ILE A 54 -0.76 -2.79 9.40
N TYR A 55 -1.93 -2.52 9.98
CA TYR A 55 -2.28 -2.92 11.34
C TYR A 55 -3.57 -3.72 11.26
N GLU A 56 -3.70 -4.69 12.16
CA GLU A 56 -4.92 -5.50 12.36
C GLU A 56 -5.93 -4.77 13.25
#